data_AF-A0A3E5AP60-F1
#
_entry.id   AF-A0A3E5AP60-F1
#
_cell.length_a   1.000
_cell.length_b   1.000
_cell.length_c   1.000
_cell.angle_alpha   90.00
_cell.angle_beta   90.00
_cell.angle_gamma   90.00
#
_symmetry.space_group_name_H-M   'P 1'
#
loop_
_entity.id
_entity.type
_entity.pdbx_description
1 polymer ?
#
loop_
_entity_poly.entity_id
_entity_poly.type
_entity_poly.pdbx_seq_one_letter_code
_entity_poly.pdbx_strand_id
1 'polypeptide(L)'
;MSIFNVELKKVVDDTYDIEIGYNLSDTLVSDLENGLAGKIKKFAVITDTNVRDPYALPICEKIKHAGYSVDLFVFLAGEKSKSRETKAKIEDAMLKKGYRRDCCIIAVGGGVVTDLSGFIAGTYGRGVPFINFATTLLAAADASVGGKTAIDTPLATNTIGLFNQPQKVYIDIAAWKTLPQRQMASGMAETIKHACLGSEDMFEFIEENLDDIYSFKKFACEYIAENNCRIKYNVVMKDEREAGLRETLNLGHTVGRAIETVSDYKLLHGEALSIGMAAQALMSARLGYMSEEQAERVIKLYERAGLPTRIPDYIDREALVKKLYTDKKVRDGKLRFVLQKGIGATVEFAPGVYAKPIEESLAREIIMEL
;
A
#
# COMPACT_ATOMS: atom_id res chain seq x y z
N MET A 1 3.08 24.77 44.41
CA MET A 1 3.01 24.31 43.00
C MET A 1 1.54 24.19 42.61
N SER A 2 1.10 24.88 41.56
CA SER A 2 -0.24 24.72 41.00
C SER A 2 -0.17 23.87 39.75
N ILE A 3 -0.90 22.75 39.72
CA ILE A 3 -1.09 21.94 38.51
C ILE A 3 -2.41 22.37 37.89
N PHE A 4 -2.38 22.79 36.63
CA PHE A 4 -3.57 23.12 35.83
C PHE A 4 -3.75 22.04 34.77
N ASN A 5 -4.78 21.21 34.93
CA ASN A 5 -5.11 20.16 33.96
C ASN A 5 -5.98 20.75 32.84
N VAL A 6 -5.58 20.55 31.59
CA VAL A 6 -6.38 20.92 30.41
C VAL A 6 -6.98 19.65 29.81
N GLU A 7 -8.27 19.44 30.04
CA GLU A 7 -8.97 18.24 29.57
C GLU A 7 -9.46 18.43 28.12
N LEU A 8 -8.68 17.93 27.16
CA LEU A 8 -9.05 17.90 25.74
C LEU A 8 -9.44 16.47 25.34
N LYS A 9 -10.67 16.06 25.67
CA LYS A 9 -11.24 14.79 25.19
C LYS A 9 -11.84 14.99 23.80
N LYS A 10 -11.32 14.28 22.80
CA LYS A 10 -11.83 14.28 21.42
C LYS A 10 -12.32 12.87 21.07
N VAL A 11 -13.57 12.76 20.63
CA VAL A 11 -14.08 11.57 19.92
C VAL A 11 -13.97 11.89 18.44
N VAL A 12 -13.31 11.03 17.67
CA VAL A 12 -13.15 11.18 16.22
C VAL A 12 -13.83 10.00 15.55
N ASP A 13 -14.70 10.28 14.60
CA ASP A 13 -15.26 9.29 13.68
C ASP A 13 -14.56 9.47 12.33
N ASP A 14 -13.67 8.53 12.01
CA ASP A 14 -12.90 8.50 10.77
C ASP A 14 -13.44 7.43 9.80
N THR A 15 -14.74 7.12 9.88
CA THR A 15 -15.41 6.19 8.96
C THR A 15 -15.43 6.77 7.54
N TYR A 16 -15.13 5.93 6.54
CA TYR A 16 -15.20 6.28 5.12
C TYR A 16 -15.60 5.08 4.27
N ASP A 17 -16.16 5.36 3.10
CA ASP A 17 -16.54 4.34 2.13
C ASP A 17 -15.39 3.98 1.18
N ILE A 18 -15.37 2.73 0.74
CA ILE A 18 -14.56 2.27 -0.39
C ILE A 18 -15.50 1.92 -1.53
N GLU A 19 -15.47 2.70 -2.60
CA GLU A 19 -16.24 2.46 -3.83
C GLU A 19 -15.40 1.64 -4.80
N ILE A 20 -15.89 0.47 -5.19
CA ILE A 20 -15.20 -0.44 -6.12
C ILE A 20 -16.05 -0.56 -7.38
N GLY A 21 -15.44 -0.31 -8.54
CA GLY A 21 -16.18 -0.39 -9.79
C GLY A 21 -15.37 0.04 -11.01
N TYR A 22 -16.07 0.54 -12.02
CA TYR A 22 -15.50 0.90 -13.32
C TYR A 22 -15.92 2.31 -13.71
N ASN A 23 -14.98 3.10 -14.23
CA ASN A 23 -15.21 4.46 -14.72
C ASN A 23 -15.78 5.38 -13.62
N LEU A 24 -15.23 5.30 -12.41
CA LEU A 24 -15.76 5.94 -11.20
C LEU A 24 -15.62 7.46 -11.17
N SER A 25 -15.05 8.08 -12.20
CA SER A 25 -14.91 9.54 -12.31
C SER A 25 -16.25 10.29 -12.25
N ASP A 26 -17.33 9.73 -12.82
CA ASP A 26 -18.66 10.35 -12.73
C ASP A 26 -19.26 10.19 -11.32
N THR A 27 -19.05 9.03 -10.70
CA THR A 27 -19.44 8.79 -9.30
C THR A 27 -18.72 9.76 -8.35
N LEU A 28 -17.41 9.98 -8.54
CA LEU A 28 -16.65 10.98 -7.78
C LEU A 28 -17.31 12.35 -7.85
N VAL A 29 -17.65 12.82 -9.06
CA VAL A 29 -18.24 14.15 -9.26
C VAL A 29 -19.63 14.23 -8.63
N SER A 30 -20.47 13.22 -8.83
CA SER A 30 -21.78 13.09 -8.19
C SER A 30 -21.66 13.14 -6.66
N ASP A 31 -20.70 12.42 -6.07
CA ASP A 31 -20.49 12.43 -4.62
C ASP A 31 -20.04 13.80 -4.11
N LEU A 32 -19.22 14.52 -4.88
CA LEU A 32 -18.85 15.91 -4.55
C LEU A 32 -20.08 16.83 -4.56
N GLU A 33 -20.94 16.74 -5.58
CA GLU A 33 -22.23 17.47 -5.65
C GLU A 33 -23.16 17.14 -4.48
N ASN A 34 -23.14 15.90 -4.03
CA ASN A 34 -23.92 15.41 -2.88
C ASN A 34 -23.24 15.66 -1.51
N GLY A 35 -22.14 16.41 -1.48
CA GLY A 35 -21.56 16.93 -0.24
C GLY A 35 -20.47 16.08 0.40
N LEU A 36 -19.83 15.15 -0.34
CA LEU A 36 -18.69 14.36 0.16
C LEU A 36 -17.57 15.23 0.76
N ALA A 37 -17.33 16.42 0.20
CA ALA A 37 -16.35 17.39 0.72
C ALA A 37 -17.01 18.54 1.52
N GLY A 38 -18.23 18.35 2.01
CA GLY A 38 -19.00 19.36 2.73
C GLY A 38 -19.22 20.63 1.92
N LYS A 39 -18.80 21.79 2.46
CA LYS A 39 -18.95 23.10 1.82
C LYS A 39 -17.79 23.50 0.91
N ILE A 40 -16.77 22.63 0.76
CA ILE A 40 -15.57 22.93 -0.02
C ILE A 40 -15.93 23.03 -1.50
N LYS A 41 -15.45 24.11 -2.15
CA LYS A 41 -15.63 24.33 -3.59
C LYS A 41 -14.31 24.34 -4.39
N LYS A 42 -13.17 24.16 -3.72
CA LYS A 42 -11.83 24.24 -4.32
C LYS A 42 -11.04 22.95 -4.09
N PHE A 43 -10.63 22.29 -5.17
CA PHE A 43 -9.98 20.98 -5.16
C PHE A 43 -8.57 21.02 -5.72
N ALA A 44 -7.62 20.39 -5.03
CA ALA A 44 -6.28 20.16 -5.53
C ALA A 44 -6.16 18.70 -5.98
N VAL A 45 -6.13 18.46 -7.29
CA VAL A 45 -5.85 17.12 -7.81
C VAL A 45 -4.34 16.93 -7.83
N ILE A 46 -3.83 15.93 -7.12
CA ILE A 46 -2.41 15.59 -7.08
C ILE A 46 -2.21 14.25 -7.80
N THR A 47 -1.24 14.20 -8.72
CA THR A 47 -0.98 13.02 -9.55
C THR A 47 0.49 12.97 -10.02
N ASP A 48 0.87 11.87 -10.67
CA ASP A 48 2.15 11.73 -11.34
C ASP A 48 2.05 11.90 -12.87
N THR A 49 3.20 11.96 -13.55
CA THR A 49 3.27 12.15 -15.01
C THR A 49 2.62 11.04 -15.83
N ASN A 50 2.52 9.81 -15.33
CA ASN A 50 1.93 8.68 -16.07
C ASN A 50 0.40 8.69 -15.97
N VAL A 51 -0.14 9.12 -14.82
CA VAL A 51 -1.58 9.11 -14.53
C VAL A 51 -2.26 10.42 -14.96
N ARG A 52 -1.46 11.49 -15.13
CA ARG A 52 -1.91 12.84 -15.50
C ARG A 52 -2.94 12.84 -16.63
N ASP A 53 -2.54 12.38 -17.81
CA ASP A 53 -3.36 12.52 -19.02
C ASP A 53 -4.50 11.50 -19.09
N PRO A 54 -4.32 10.20 -18.77
CA PRO A 54 -5.40 9.23 -18.89
C PRO A 54 -6.51 9.38 -17.83
N TYR A 55 -6.21 9.94 -16.65
CA TYR A 55 -7.18 9.98 -15.54
C TYR A 55 -7.33 11.36 -14.90
N ALA A 56 -6.23 11.98 -14.46
CA ALA A 56 -6.32 13.17 -13.62
C ALA A 56 -6.86 14.39 -14.37
N LEU A 57 -6.41 14.64 -15.62
CA LEU A 57 -6.93 15.71 -16.47
C LEU A 57 -8.44 15.53 -16.77
N PRO A 58 -8.92 14.36 -17.25
CA PRO A 58 -10.35 14.12 -17.40
C PRO A 58 -11.16 14.37 -16.13
N ILE A 59 -10.67 13.92 -14.97
CA ILE A 59 -11.31 14.17 -13.66
C ILE A 59 -11.38 15.67 -13.37
N CYS A 60 -10.29 16.42 -13.58
CA CYS A 60 -10.29 17.88 -13.41
C CYS A 60 -11.35 18.56 -14.30
N GLU A 61 -11.47 18.18 -15.57
CA GLU A 61 -12.46 18.77 -16.47
C GLU A 61 -13.90 18.49 -16.03
N LYS A 62 -14.20 17.26 -15.56
CA LYS A 62 -15.52 16.95 -15.00
C LYS A 62 -15.83 17.75 -13.73
N ILE A 63 -14.85 17.91 -12.84
CA ILE A 63 -15.00 18.73 -11.62
C ILE A 63 -15.28 20.21 -11.99
N LYS A 64 -14.58 20.76 -12.99
CA LYS A 64 -14.86 22.13 -13.49
C LYS A 64 -16.25 22.26 -14.07
N HIS A 65 -16.70 21.29 -14.88
CA HIS A 65 -18.04 21.30 -15.46
C HIS A 65 -19.15 21.25 -14.40
N ALA A 66 -18.91 20.59 -13.26
CA ALA A 66 -19.80 20.61 -12.09
C ALA A 66 -19.75 21.93 -11.29
N GLY A 67 -19.04 22.95 -11.78
CA GLY A 67 -18.99 24.29 -11.18
C GLY A 67 -17.99 24.45 -10.02
N TYR A 68 -17.09 23.49 -9.84
CA TYR A 68 -16.04 23.57 -8.81
C TYR A 68 -14.74 24.19 -9.36
N SER A 69 -13.97 24.81 -8.47
CA SER A 69 -12.61 25.25 -8.78
C SER A 69 -11.65 24.08 -8.56
N VAL A 70 -10.79 23.79 -9.55
CA VAL A 70 -9.81 22.71 -9.44
C VAL A 70 -8.51 23.06 -10.17
N ASP A 71 -7.40 22.74 -9.52
CA ASP A 71 -6.08 22.77 -10.12
C ASP A 71 -5.42 21.40 -10.07
N LEU A 72 -4.64 21.12 -11.12
CA LEU A 72 -3.82 19.92 -11.22
C LEU A 72 -2.38 20.20 -10.77
N PHE A 73 -1.86 19.35 -9.89
CA PHE A 73 -0.49 19.36 -9.40
C PHE A 73 0.18 18.04 -9.78
N VAL A 74 1.21 18.11 -10.63
CA VAL A 74 1.86 16.94 -11.23
C VAL A 74 3.30 16.86 -10.77
N PHE A 75 3.74 15.66 -10.39
CA PHE A 75 5.14 15.34 -10.13
C PHE A 75 5.62 14.17 -11.00
N LEU A 76 6.93 13.94 -11.06
CA LEU A 76 7.50 12.86 -11.89
C LEU A 76 7.08 11.48 -11.36
N ALA A 77 6.67 10.56 -12.24
CA ALA A 77 6.34 9.20 -11.81
C ALA A 77 7.55 8.43 -11.23
N GLY A 78 7.27 7.55 -10.25
CA GLY A 78 8.25 6.64 -9.64
C GLY A 78 8.53 6.91 -8.16
N GLU A 79 9.02 5.88 -7.45
CA GLU A 79 9.22 5.89 -5.99
C GLU A 79 10.16 7.03 -5.53
N LYS A 80 11.16 7.39 -6.34
CA LYS A 80 12.10 8.50 -6.02
C LYS A 80 11.40 9.84 -5.80
N SER A 81 10.21 10.03 -6.38
CA SER A 81 9.42 11.24 -6.19
C SER A 81 8.66 11.26 -4.86
N LYS A 82 8.58 10.15 -4.14
CA LYS A 82 7.98 10.06 -2.80
C LYS A 82 8.89 10.66 -1.73
N SER A 83 9.20 11.95 -1.87
CA SER A 83 10.27 12.61 -1.11
C SER A 83 9.82 13.91 -0.47
N ARG A 84 10.63 14.40 0.49
CA ARG A 84 10.45 15.73 1.12
C ARG A 84 10.45 16.86 0.09
N GLU A 85 11.27 16.72 -0.96
CA GLU A 85 11.41 17.74 -1.98
C GLU A 85 10.15 17.87 -2.83
N THR A 86 9.59 16.74 -3.29
CA THR A 86 8.33 16.74 -4.04
C THR A 86 7.19 17.28 -3.17
N LYS A 87 7.13 16.85 -1.91
CA LYS A 87 6.15 17.36 -0.94
C LYS A 87 6.21 18.90 -0.85
N ALA A 88 7.38 19.46 -0.59
CA ALA A 88 7.56 20.91 -0.47
C ALA A 88 7.15 21.66 -1.75
N LYS A 89 7.54 21.14 -2.93
CA LYS A 89 7.17 21.73 -4.22
C LYS A 89 5.66 21.78 -4.42
N ILE A 90 4.93 20.73 -4.06
CA ILE A 90 3.47 20.69 -4.19
C ILE A 90 2.82 21.66 -3.21
N GLU A 91 3.25 21.69 -1.94
CA GLU A 91 2.73 22.60 -0.92
C GLU A 91 2.92 24.07 -1.31
N ASP A 92 4.11 24.43 -1.78
CA ASP A 92 4.41 25.78 -2.26
C ASP A 92 3.56 26.15 -3.49
N ALA A 93 3.35 25.21 -4.40
CA ALA A 93 2.50 25.43 -5.57
C ALA A 93 1.03 25.65 -5.16
N MET A 94 0.52 24.87 -4.21
CA MET A 94 -0.82 25.04 -3.64
C MET A 94 -0.95 26.42 -2.96
N LEU A 95 0.03 26.82 -2.15
CA LEU A 95 0.03 28.12 -1.47
C LEU A 95 0.02 29.29 -2.46
N LYS A 96 0.84 29.21 -3.52
CA LYS A 96 0.91 30.20 -4.61
C LYS A 96 -0.40 30.34 -5.37
N LYS A 97 -1.13 29.23 -5.57
CA LYS A 97 -2.48 29.22 -6.17
C LYS A 97 -3.61 29.59 -5.18
N GLY A 98 -3.26 30.02 -3.97
CA GLY A 98 -4.23 30.48 -2.98
C GLY A 98 -5.06 29.35 -2.36
N TYR A 99 -4.55 28.11 -2.29
CA TYR A 99 -5.18 27.06 -1.49
C TYR A 99 -4.94 27.34 -0.01
N ARG A 100 -5.99 27.26 0.82
CA ARG A 100 -5.94 27.41 2.28
C ARG A 100 -6.65 26.22 2.92
N ARG A 101 -7.23 26.38 4.12
CA ARG A 101 -7.90 25.29 4.87
C ARG A 101 -9.25 24.86 4.26
N ASP A 102 -9.79 25.67 3.35
CA ASP A 102 -11.06 25.52 2.66
C ASP A 102 -10.93 24.75 1.33
N CYS A 103 -9.95 23.85 1.23
CA CYS A 103 -9.75 22.99 0.08
C CYS A 103 -9.80 21.51 0.41
N CYS A 104 -10.02 20.68 -0.60
CA CYS A 104 -9.93 19.23 -0.53
C CYS A 104 -8.87 18.73 -1.53
N ILE A 105 -8.05 17.77 -1.12
CA ILE A 105 -7.07 17.12 -2.00
C ILE A 105 -7.68 15.86 -2.62
N ILE A 106 -7.51 15.66 -3.92
CA ILE A 106 -7.90 14.41 -4.59
C ILE A 106 -6.61 13.77 -5.14
N ALA A 107 -6.22 12.64 -4.55
CA ALA A 107 -5.07 11.87 -4.97
C ALA A 107 -5.47 10.91 -6.09
N VAL A 108 -5.03 11.16 -7.33
CA VAL A 108 -5.37 10.32 -8.49
C VAL A 108 -4.12 9.58 -8.93
N GLY A 109 -4.01 8.28 -8.62
CA GLY A 109 -2.79 7.53 -8.92
C GLY A 109 -2.61 6.21 -8.20
N GLY A 110 -1.37 5.74 -8.20
CA GLY A 110 -0.91 4.57 -7.44
C GLY A 110 -0.45 4.92 -6.02
N GLY A 111 0.23 3.97 -5.36
CA GLY A 111 0.62 4.09 -3.96
C GLY A 111 1.51 5.30 -3.62
N VAL A 112 2.43 5.66 -4.52
CA VAL A 112 3.26 6.87 -4.37
C VAL A 112 2.40 8.13 -4.30
N VAL A 113 1.40 8.24 -5.18
CA VAL A 113 0.50 9.40 -5.23
C VAL A 113 -0.37 9.44 -3.98
N THR A 114 -0.97 8.31 -3.57
CA THR A 114 -1.88 8.27 -2.41
C THR A 114 -1.15 8.56 -1.10
N ASP A 115 0.04 8.00 -0.90
CA ASP A 115 0.82 8.23 0.32
C ASP A 115 1.31 9.68 0.43
N LEU A 116 1.88 10.21 -0.65
CA LEU A 116 2.38 11.58 -0.68
C LEU A 116 1.24 12.58 -0.49
N SER A 117 0.12 12.40 -1.21
CA SER A 117 -1.04 13.29 -1.14
C SER A 117 -1.72 13.22 0.21
N GLY A 118 -1.86 12.03 0.80
CA GLY A 118 -2.40 11.86 2.14
C GLY A 118 -1.53 12.53 3.21
N PHE A 119 -0.21 12.49 3.07
CA PHE A 119 0.70 13.16 4.00
C PHE A 119 0.69 14.68 3.83
N ILE A 120 0.59 15.18 2.58
CA ILE A 120 0.33 16.59 2.31
C ILE A 120 -0.99 17.00 2.96
N ALA A 121 -2.08 16.26 2.74
CA ALA A 121 -3.39 16.59 3.30
C ALA A 121 -3.39 16.68 4.83
N GLY A 122 -2.72 15.74 5.51
CA GLY A 122 -2.65 15.72 6.96
C GLY A 122 -1.81 16.86 7.56
N THR A 123 -0.87 17.42 6.80
CA THR A 123 0.04 18.48 7.28
C THR A 123 -0.33 19.87 6.77
N TYR A 124 -0.89 19.97 5.57
CA TYR A 124 -1.27 21.23 4.94
C TYR A 124 -2.38 21.92 5.71
N GLY A 125 -2.17 23.19 6.10
CA GLY A 125 -3.14 23.90 6.94
C GLY A 125 -3.37 23.29 8.33
N ARG A 126 -2.54 22.31 8.76
CA ARG A 126 -2.78 21.42 9.93
C ARG A 126 -3.92 20.42 9.74
N GLY A 127 -4.18 20.00 8.50
CA GLY A 127 -5.21 19.04 8.13
C GLY A 127 -6.24 19.67 7.18
N VAL A 128 -6.36 19.08 6.01
CA VAL A 128 -7.45 19.30 5.04
C VAL A 128 -8.02 17.93 4.63
N PRO A 129 -9.31 17.84 4.26
CA PRO A 129 -9.88 16.60 3.77
C PRO A 129 -9.18 16.15 2.48
N PHE A 130 -9.12 14.84 2.29
CA PHE A 130 -8.63 14.27 1.04
C PHE A 130 -9.40 13.03 0.61
N ILE A 131 -9.33 12.72 -0.67
CA ILE A 131 -9.99 11.59 -1.32
C ILE A 131 -8.92 10.82 -2.09
N ASN A 132 -8.96 9.49 -2.04
CA ASN A 132 -8.12 8.64 -2.87
C ASN A 132 -8.91 8.15 -4.09
N PHE A 133 -8.35 8.31 -5.28
CA PHE A 133 -8.81 7.71 -6.53
C PHE A 133 -7.69 6.79 -7.04
N ALA A 134 -7.76 5.52 -6.63
CA ALA A 134 -6.76 4.50 -6.90
C ALA A 134 -6.87 3.98 -8.33
N THR A 135 -5.77 4.09 -9.08
CA THR A 135 -5.68 3.67 -10.50
C THR A 135 -4.80 2.44 -10.71
N THR A 136 -4.16 1.94 -9.64
CA THR A 136 -3.30 0.75 -9.68
C THR A 136 -3.86 -0.35 -8.81
N LEU A 137 -3.62 -1.61 -9.18
CA LEU A 137 -3.96 -2.75 -8.33
C LEU A 137 -3.24 -2.68 -6.96
N LEU A 138 -1.99 -2.22 -6.95
CA LEU A 138 -1.23 -2.05 -5.70
C LEU A 138 -1.89 -1.05 -4.74
N ALA A 139 -2.33 0.10 -5.25
CA ALA A 139 -3.04 1.07 -4.44
C ALA A 139 -4.38 0.52 -3.95
N ALA A 140 -5.13 -0.15 -4.83
CA ALA A 140 -6.41 -0.78 -4.50
C ALA A 140 -6.28 -1.85 -3.41
N ALA A 141 -5.22 -2.66 -3.47
CA ALA A 141 -4.97 -3.70 -2.47
C ALA A 141 -4.48 -3.09 -1.15
N ASP A 142 -3.49 -2.21 -1.21
CA ASP A 142 -2.77 -1.74 -0.03
C ASP A 142 -2.85 -0.21 0.11
N ALA A 143 -2.05 0.55 -0.64
CA ALA A 143 -1.70 1.93 -0.27
C ALA A 143 -2.88 2.91 -0.08
N SER A 144 -4.02 2.75 -0.77
CA SER A 144 -5.14 3.69 -0.62
C SER A 144 -6.02 3.45 0.61
N VAL A 145 -5.82 2.33 1.33
CA VAL A 145 -6.68 1.89 2.45
C VAL A 145 -5.89 1.87 3.77
N GLY A 146 -6.52 2.33 4.85
CA GLY A 146 -5.98 2.22 6.22
C GLY A 146 -5.06 3.36 6.68
N GLY A 147 -5.03 4.47 5.95
CA GLY A 147 -4.60 5.79 6.43
C GLY A 147 -3.11 5.98 6.72
N LYS A 148 -2.24 5.01 6.44
CA LYS A 148 -0.79 5.23 6.56
C LYS A 148 -0.34 6.08 5.38
N THR A 149 0.18 7.27 5.68
CA THR A 149 0.68 8.20 4.66
C THR A 149 2.11 8.55 5.01
N ALA A 150 3.01 8.55 4.04
CA ALA A 150 4.42 8.75 4.31
C ALA A 150 5.21 9.21 3.09
N ILE A 151 6.45 9.62 3.35
CA ILE A 151 7.49 9.85 2.36
C ILE A 151 8.78 9.12 2.76
N ASP A 152 9.62 8.95 1.76
CA ASP A 152 10.93 8.36 1.89
C ASP A 152 12.02 9.41 2.13
N THR A 153 13.12 8.91 2.65
CA THR A 153 14.39 9.63 2.79
C THR A 153 15.52 8.76 2.25
N PRO A 154 16.70 9.33 1.95
CA PRO A 154 17.86 8.51 1.56
C PRO A 154 18.25 7.43 2.58
N LEU A 155 17.81 7.55 3.83
CA LEU A 155 18.15 6.64 4.93
C LEU A 155 17.08 5.60 5.22
N ALA A 156 15.81 5.86 4.87
CA ALA A 156 14.69 4.99 5.23
C ALA A 156 13.45 5.31 4.39
N THR A 157 12.70 4.25 4.04
CA THR A 157 11.38 4.34 3.40
C THR A 157 10.28 4.46 4.44
N ASN A 158 9.18 5.13 4.07
CA ASN A 158 7.91 5.19 4.80
C ASN A 158 8.01 5.53 6.30
N THR A 159 9.10 6.18 6.72
CA THR A 159 9.39 6.42 8.14
C THR A 159 8.86 7.78 8.60
N ILE A 160 8.66 8.71 7.67
CA ILE A 160 8.18 10.06 7.96
C ILE A 160 6.79 10.21 7.37
N GLY A 161 5.81 10.31 8.24
CA GLY A 161 4.42 10.25 7.84
C GLY A 161 3.47 10.49 9.01
N LEU A 162 2.18 10.28 8.75
CA LEU A 162 1.14 10.28 9.77
C LEU A 162 0.00 9.33 9.37
N PHE A 163 -0.81 8.95 10.35
CA PHE A 163 -2.07 8.24 10.13
C PHE A 163 -3.15 9.27 9.77
N ASN A 164 -3.57 9.32 8.51
CA ASN A 164 -4.56 10.24 7.96
C ASN A 164 -5.61 9.47 7.16
N GLN A 165 -6.87 9.46 7.59
CA GLN A 165 -7.94 8.74 6.89
C GLN A 165 -8.56 9.61 5.77
N PRO A 166 -8.82 9.06 4.58
CA PRO A 166 -9.50 9.78 3.51
C PRO A 166 -10.99 9.97 3.83
N GLN A 167 -11.66 10.86 3.10
CA GLN A 167 -13.13 10.99 3.13
C GLN A 167 -13.81 9.86 2.36
N LYS A 168 -13.18 9.36 1.29
CA LYS A 168 -13.62 8.22 0.49
C LYS A 168 -12.45 7.68 -0.33
N VAL A 169 -12.49 6.38 -0.65
CA VAL A 169 -11.57 5.72 -1.57
C VAL A 169 -12.36 5.22 -2.78
N TYR A 170 -11.89 5.54 -3.98
CA TYR A 170 -12.41 4.97 -5.24
C TYR A 170 -11.37 4.01 -5.81
N ILE A 171 -11.78 2.78 -6.09
CA ILE A 171 -10.98 1.76 -6.77
C ILE A 171 -11.57 1.57 -8.16
N ASP A 172 -10.98 2.26 -9.15
CA ASP A 172 -11.43 2.17 -10.53
C ASP A 172 -10.69 1.04 -11.25
N ILE A 173 -11.35 -0.12 -11.33
CA ILE A 173 -10.83 -1.33 -11.97
C ILE A 173 -10.60 -1.10 -13.46
N ALA A 174 -11.36 -0.20 -14.10
CA ALA A 174 -11.15 0.13 -15.51
C ALA A 174 -9.74 0.68 -15.75
N ALA A 175 -9.14 1.32 -14.73
CA ALA A 175 -7.80 1.89 -14.83
C ALA A 175 -6.71 0.82 -15.00
N TRP A 176 -6.93 -0.40 -14.51
CA TRP A 176 -5.92 -1.45 -14.54
C TRP A 176 -5.54 -1.86 -15.96
N LYS A 177 -6.45 -1.70 -16.92
CA LYS A 177 -6.21 -1.99 -18.35
C LYS A 177 -5.12 -1.15 -18.99
N THR A 178 -4.80 0.02 -18.42
CA THR A 178 -3.73 0.90 -18.95
C THR A 178 -2.41 0.70 -18.22
N LEU A 179 -2.37 -0.14 -17.19
CA LEU A 179 -1.14 -0.40 -16.44
C LEU A 179 -0.15 -1.17 -17.32
N PRO A 180 1.14 -0.81 -17.28
CA PRO A 180 2.19 -1.70 -17.76
C PRO A 180 2.08 -3.05 -17.05
N GLN A 181 2.32 -4.15 -17.78
CA GLN A 181 2.24 -5.51 -17.22
C GLN A 181 3.08 -5.67 -15.94
N ARG A 182 4.27 -5.06 -15.88
CA ARG A 182 5.14 -5.04 -14.70
C ARG A 182 4.46 -4.41 -13.46
N GLN A 183 3.65 -3.37 -13.66
CA GLN A 183 2.88 -2.72 -12.57
C GLN A 183 1.68 -3.56 -12.15
N MET A 184 1.01 -4.22 -13.10
CA MET A 184 -0.05 -5.19 -12.78
C MET A 184 0.49 -6.34 -11.94
N ALA A 185 1.61 -6.94 -12.35
CA ALA A 185 2.31 -7.96 -11.58
C ALA A 185 2.72 -7.45 -10.20
N SER A 186 3.28 -6.25 -10.11
CA SER A 186 3.62 -5.65 -8.81
C SER A 186 2.42 -5.51 -7.87
N GLY A 187 1.21 -5.24 -8.39
CA GLY A 187 -0.02 -5.21 -7.59
C GLY A 187 -0.54 -6.61 -7.22
N MET A 188 -0.32 -7.60 -8.09
CA MET A 188 -0.63 -9.00 -7.78
C MET A 188 0.17 -9.51 -6.58
N ALA A 189 1.36 -8.98 -6.34
CA ALA A 189 2.16 -9.40 -5.18
C ALA A 189 1.42 -9.17 -3.85
N GLU A 190 0.88 -7.98 -3.67
CA GLU A 190 0.07 -7.63 -2.49
C GLU A 190 -1.25 -8.42 -2.44
N THR A 191 -1.86 -8.68 -3.61
CA THR A 191 -3.08 -9.48 -3.71
C THR A 191 -2.86 -10.94 -3.26
N ILE A 192 -1.75 -11.56 -3.70
CA ILE A 192 -1.37 -12.91 -3.28
C ILE A 192 -1.00 -12.93 -1.79
N LYS A 193 -0.29 -11.89 -1.30
CA LYS A 193 0.01 -11.74 0.13
C LYS A 193 -1.26 -11.74 0.97
N HIS A 194 -2.30 -10.98 0.58
CA HIS A 194 -3.57 -10.97 1.30
C HIS A 194 -4.26 -12.34 1.33
N ALA A 195 -4.26 -13.05 0.21
CA ALA A 195 -4.76 -14.42 0.18
C ALA A 195 -3.97 -15.33 1.15
N CYS A 196 -2.63 -15.30 1.10
CA CYS A 196 -1.77 -16.07 2.01
C CYS A 196 -2.02 -15.73 3.50
N LEU A 197 -2.30 -14.47 3.80
CA LEU A 197 -2.57 -13.93 5.14
C LEU A 197 -3.94 -14.38 5.69
N GLY A 198 -4.98 -14.44 4.85
CA GLY A 198 -6.36 -14.41 5.36
C GLY A 198 -7.45 -15.10 4.56
N SER A 199 -7.13 -15.75 3.42
CA SER A 199 -8.14 -16.52 2.66
C SER A 199 -7.51 -17.55 1.73
N GLU A 200 -7.65 -18.84 2.09
CA GLU A 200 -7.30 -19.96 1.20
C GLU A 200 -8.17 -19.97 -0.06
N ASP A 201 -9.48 -19.75 0.07
CA ASP A 201 -10.40 -19.62 -1.07
C ASP A 201 -9.95 -18.56 -2.09
N MET A 202 -9.48 -17.39 -1.63
CA MET A 202 -8.95 -16.36 -2.51
C MET A 202 -7.65 -16.80 -3.17
N PHE A 203 -6.81 -17.56 -2.47
CA PHE A 203 -5.56 -18.07 -3.03
C PHE A 203 -5.84 -19.05 -4.18
N GLU A 204 -6.74 -20.00 -3.95
CA GLU A 204 -7.19 -20.97 -4.97
C GLU A 204 -7.87 -20.27 -6.15
N PHE A 205 -8.72 -19.29 -5.87
CA PHE A 205 -9.33 -18.46 -6.92
C PHE A 205 -8.27 -17.79 -7.80
N ILE A 206 -7.20 -17.22 -7.23
CA ILE A 206 -6.12 -16.60 -8.00
C ILE A 206 -5.35 -17.67 -8.79
N GLU A 207 -5.09 -18.85 -8.23
CA GLU A 207 -4.42 -19.95 -8.94
C GLU A 207 -5.20 -20.39 -10.19
N GLU A 208 -6.53 -20.45 -10.10
CA GLU A 208 -7.43 -20.89 -11.17
C GLU A 208 -7.71 -19.80 -12.21
N ASN A 209 -7.78 -18.53 -11.78
CA ASN A 209 -8.28 -17.42 -12.61
C ASN A 209 -7.20 -16.39 -12.97
N LEU A 210 -5.91 -16.73 -12.85
CA LEU A 210 -4.82 -15.79 -13.12
C LEU A 210 -4.89 -15.19 -14.54
N ASP A 211 -5.15 -16.01 -15.54
CA ASP A 211 -5.27 -15.55 -16.93
C ASP A 211 -6.46 -14.60 -17.12
N ASP A 212 -7.56 -14.83 -16.40
CA ASP A 212 -8.74 -13.96 -16.41
C ASP A 212 -8.47 -12.63 -15.71
N ILE A 213 -7.66 -12.61 -14.64
CA ILE A 213 -7.18 -11.38 -13.99
C ILE A 213 -6.33 -10.57 -14.98
N TYR A 214 -5.34 -11.21 -15.63
CA TYR A 214 -4.47 -10.56 -16.62
C TYR A 214 -5.21 -10.15 -17.90
N SER A 215 -6.31 -10.82 -18.22
CA SER A 215 -7.22 -10.44 -19.32
C SER A 215 -8.30 -9.44 -18.89
N PHE A 216 -8.24 -8.94 -17.65
CA PHE A 216 -9.16 -7.98 -17.07
C PHE A 216 -10.64 -8.40 -17.16
N LYS A 217 -10.92 -9.70 -16.95
CA LYS A 217 -12.30 -10.19 -16.85
C LYS A 217 -12.95 -9.59 -15.62
N LYS A 218 -14.19 -9.11 -15.81
CA LYS A 218 -14.92 -8.36 -14.80
C LYS A 218 -15.02 -9.12 -13.48
N PHE A 219 -15.50 -10.37 -13.52
CA PHE A 219 -15.70 -11.20 -12.32
C PHE A 219 -14.40 -11.40 -11.52
N ALA A 220 -13.27 -11.63 -12.20
CA ALA A 220 -11.99 -11.89 -11.56
C ALA A 220 -11.42 -10.64 -10.91
N CYS A 221 -11.49 -9.50 -11.60
CA CYS A 221 -10.98 -8.23 -11.09
C CYS A 221 -11.82 -7.69 -9.92
N GLU A 222 -13.15 -7.78 -10.01
CA GLU A 222 -14.05 -7.41 -8.90
C GLU A 222 -13.79 -8.30 -7.67
N TYR A 223 -13.67 -9.62 -7.87
CA TYR A 223 -13.40 -10.55 -6.78
C TYR A 223 -12.11 -10.22 -6.03
N ILE A 224 -10.99 -9.97 -6.74
CA ILE A 224 -9.73 -9.63 -6.06
C ILE A 224 -9.76 -8.24 -5.43
N ALA A 225 -10.45 -7.26 -6.02
CA ALA A 225 -10.59 -5.92 -5.46
C ALA A 225 -11.34 -5.95 -4.11
N GLU A 226 -12.50 -6.62 -4.09
CA GLU A 226 -13.36 -6.74 -2.92
C GLU A 226 -12.66 -7.52 -1.80
N ASN A 227 -12.06 -8.66 -2.13
CA ASN A 227 -11.42 -9.51 -1.12
C ASN A 227 -10.15 -8.87 -0.54
N ASN A 228 -9.36 -8.15 -1.35
CA ASN A 228 -8.25 -7.34 -0.83
C ASN A 228 -8.74 -6.34 0.22
N CYS A 229 -9.78 -5.56 -0.11
CA CYS A 229 -10.34 -4.57 0.80
C CYS A 229 -10.88 -5.22 2.07
N ARG A 230 -11.64 -6.31 1.94
CA ARG A 230 -12.23 -7.05 3.05
C ARG A 230 -11.16 -7.59 4.01
N ILE A 231 -10.13 -8.25 3.49
CA ILE A 231 -9.03 -8.81 4.28
C ILE A 231 -8.29 -7.71 5.02
N LYS A 232 -7.93 -6.63 4.32
CA LYS A 232 -7.22 -5.50 4.93
C LYS A 232 -8.08 -4.78 5.97
N TYR A 233 -9.35 -4.55 5.69
CA TYR A 233 -10.30 -3.92 6.62
C TYR A 233 -10.45 -4.72 7.92
N ASN A 234 -10.58 -6.04 7.82
CA ASN A 234 -10.67 -6.94 8.97
C ASN A 234 -9.46 -6.82 9.93
N VAL A 235 -8.29 -6.47 9.39
CA VAL A 235 -7.08 -6.24 10.16
C VAL A 235 -7.03 -4.80 10.70
N VAL A 236 -7.27 -3.79 9.86
CA VAL A 236 -7.18 -2.37 10.23
C VAL A 236 -8.22 -1.97 11.27
N MET A 237 -9.46 -2.46 11.18
CA MET A 237 -10.52 -2.13 12.15
C MET A 237 -10.23 -2.64 13.56
N LYS A 238 -9.52 -3.77 13.66
CA LYS A 238 -9.14 -4.36 14.95
C LYS A 238 -7.86 -3.76 15.50
N ASP A 239 -7.01 -3.19 14.65
CA ASP A 239 -5.72 -2.62 15.02
C ASP A 239 -5.28 -1.52 14.05
N GLU A 240 -5.87 -0.32 14.17
CA GLU A 240 -5.57 0.79 13.26
C GLU A 240 -4.10 1.24 13.40
N ARG A 241 -3.54 1.24 14.60
CA ARG A 241 -2.21 1.83 14.87
C ARG A 241 -1.05 0.83 14.84
N GLU A 242 -1.30 -0.41 14.40
CA GLU A 242 -0.28 -1.45 14.30
C GLU A 242 0.39 -1.79 15.64
N ALA A 243 -0.44 -2.00 16.67
CA ALA A 243 -0.01 -2.43 17.99
C ALA A 243 0.05 -3.96 18.16
N GLY A 244 -0.54 -4.73 17.24
CA GLY A 244 -0.65 -6.18 17.29
C GLY A 244 -1.05 -6.80 15.95
N LEU A 245 -2.34 -7.06 15.74
CA LEU A 245 -2.85 -7.77 14.56
C LEU A 245 -2.40 -7.16 13.23
N ARG A 246 -2.29 -5.83 13.12
CA ARG A 246 -1.88 -5.17 11.87
C ARG A 246 -0.42 -5.40 11.51
N GLU A 247 0.39 -5.93 12.44
CA GLU A 247 1.74 -6.44 12.14
C GLU A 247 1.69 -7.54 11.08
N THR A 248 0.60 -8.33 11.00
CA THR A 248 0.43 -9.41 10.02
C THR A 248 0.47 -8.94 8.57
N LEU A 249 0.10 -7.69 8.28
CA LEU A 249 0.21 -7.10 6.94
C LEU A 249 1.67 -6.95 6.46
N ASN A 250 2.65 -7.07 7.37
CA ASN A 250 4.08 -7.11 7.04
C ASN A 250 4.57 -8.51 6.63
N LEU A 251 3.69 -9.46 6.33
CA LEU A 251 4.07 -10.75 5.75
C LEU A 251 4.96 -10.51 4.51
N GLY A 252 6.11 -11.20 4.44
CA GLY A 252 7.14 -11.01 3.40
C GLY A 252 7.92 -9.69 3.44
N HIS A 253 7.44 -8.64 4.15
CA HIS A 253 8.03 -7.30 4.09
C HIS A 253 9.37 -7.15 4.82
N THR A 254 9.69 -8.03 5.78
CA THR A 254 10.99 -7.97 6.47
C THR A 254 12.13 -8.14 5.47
N VAL A 255 12.04 -9.16 4.61
CA VAL A 255 13.02 -9.37 3.52
C VAL A 255 12.76 -8.43 2.36
N GLY A 256 11.50 -8.25 1.95
CA GLY A 256 11.14 -7.41 0.81
C GLY A 256 11.67 -5.98 0.92
N ARG A 257 11.49 -5.30 2.07
CA ARG A 257 11.98 -3.92 2.25
C ARG A 257 13.50 -3.81 2.25
N ALA A 258 14.18 -4.84 2.76
CA ALA A 258 15.63 -4.90 2.69
C ALA A 258 16.08 -5.04 1.23
N ILE A 259 15.41 -5.89 0.43
CA ILE A 259 15.62 -6.05 -1.02
C ILE A 259 15.38 -4.74 -1.78
N GLU A 260 14.28 -4.02 -1.51
CA GLU A 260 14.02 -2.70 -2.13
C GLU A 260 15.22 -1.78 -1.96
N THR A 261 15.75 -1.71 -0.73
CA THR A 261 16.88 -0.85 -0.39
C THR A 261 18.18 -1.29 -1.07
N VAL A 262 18.56 -2.57 -0.96
CA VAL A 262 19.84 -3.05 -1.54
C VAL A 262 19.81 -3.14 -3.07
N SER A 263 18.62 -3.17 -3.67
CA SER A 263 18.45 -3.08 -5.12
C SER A 263 18.59 -1.65 -5.67
N ASP A 264 18.78 -0.65 -4.80
CA ASP A 264 18.72 0.78 -5.13
C ASP A 264 17.39 1.16 -5.83
N TYR A 265 16.29 0.55 -5.36
CA TYR A 265 14.94 0.74 -5.90
C TYR A 265 14.81 0.43 -7.41
N LYS A 266 15.67 -0.45 -7.95
CA LYS A 266 15.55 -0.98 -9.31
C LYS A 266 14.38 -1.95 -9.43
N LEU A 267 14.12 -2.71 -8.37
CA LEU A 267 12.94 -3.55 -8.23
C LEU A 267 11.75 -2.68 -7.80
N LEU A 268 10.58 -2.98 -8.37
CA LEU A 268 9.32 -2.48 -7.86
C LEU A 268 9.01 -3.11 -6.51
N HIS A 269 8.17 -2.44 -5.73
CA HIS A 269 7.72 -2.93 -4.43
C HIS A 269 7.23 -4.38 -4.47
N GLY A 270 6.35 -4.72 -5.42
CA GLY A 270 5.79 -6.07 -5.54
C GLY A 270 6.83 -7.13 -5.92
N GLU A 271 7.86 -6.77 -6.69
CA GLU A 271 8.96 -7.68 -7.03
C GLU A 271 9.86 -7.96 -5.83
N ALA A 272 10.12 -6.96 -4.99
CA ALA A 272 10.85 -7.17 -3.75
C ALA A 272 10.01 -7.95 -2.73
N LEU A 273 8.71 -7.65 -2.64
CA LEU A 273 7.76 -8.35 -1.79
C LEU A 273 7.66 -9.84 -2.16
N SER A 274 7.57 -10.19 -3.44
CA SER A 274 7.46 -11.59 -3.87
C SER A 274 8.67 -12.43 -3.48
N ILE A 275 9.89 -11.88 -3.55
CA ILE A 275 11.10 -12.55 -3.04
C ILE A 275 11.02 -12.69 -1.51
N GLY A 276 10.56 -11.66 -0.81
CA GLY A 276 10.35 -11.72 0.63
C GLY A 276 9.28 -12.73 1.06
N MET A 277 8.23 -12.91 0.25
CA MET A 277 7.19 -13.92 0.43
C MET A 277 7.72 -15.33 0.19
N ALA A 278 8.57 -15.53 -0.82
CA ALA A 278 9.27 -16.80 -1.01
C ALA A 278 10.14 -17.15 0.20
N ALA A 279 10.94 -16.19 0.71
CA ALA A 279 11.73 -16.38 1.93
C ALA A 279 10.86 -16.76 3.13
N GLN A 280 9.73 -16.07 3.30
CA GLN A 280 8.84 -16.29 4.42
C GLN A 280 8.10 -17.64 4.32
N ALA A 281 7.69 -18.08 3.13
CA ALA A 281 7.06 -19.39 2.89
C ALA A 281 8.03 -20.54 3.21
N LEU A 282 9.28 -20.46 2.73
CA LEU A 282 10.34 -21.43 3.07
C LEU A 282 10.60 -21.46 4.58
N MET A 283 10.63 -20.30 5.22
CA MET A 283 10.82 -20.19 6.68
C MET A 283 9.67 -20.84 7.45
N SER A 284 8.43 -20.59 7.05
CA SER A 284 7.26 -21.24 7.65
C SER A 284 7.29 -22.76 7.48
N ALA A 285 7.75 -23.27 6.32
CA ALA A 285 7.88 -24.72 6.08
C ALA A 285 8.96 -25.35 6.97
N ARG A 286 10.16 -24.77 7.02
CA ARG A 286 11.27 -25.23 7.87
C ARG A 286 10.92 -25.27 9.36
N LEU A 287 10.04 -24.35 9.80
CA LEU A 287 9.58 -24.27 11.18
C LEU A 287 8.33 -25.11 11.46
N GLY A 288 7.80 -25.84 10.46
CA GLY A 288 6.64 -26.73 10.61
C GLY A 288 5.29 -26.02 10.69
N TYR A 289 5.19 -24.75 10.29
CA TYR A 289 3.93 -24.00 10.26
C TYR A 289 3.14 -24.16 8.96
N MET A 290 3.76 -24.69 7.90
CA MET A 290 3.12 -25.09 6.65
C MET A 290 3.87 -26.27 6.02
N SER A 291 3.26 -26.99 5.08
CA SER A 291 3.95 -28.06 4.34
C SER A 291 4.88 -27.48 3.26
N GLU A 292 5.85 -28.28 2.81
CA GLU A 292 6.71 -27.93 1.66
C GLU A 292 5.87 -27.74 0.38
N GLU A 293 4.84 -28.57 0.18
CA GLU A 293 3.90 -28.43 -0.93
C GLU A 293 3.15 -27.09 -0.91
N GLN A 294 2.69 -26.64 0.26
CA GLN A 294 2.06 -25.34 0.40
C GLN A 294 3.05 -24.20 0.10
N ALA A 295 4.30 -24.31 0.55
CA ALA A 295 5.31 -23.31 0.26
C ALA A 295 5.63 -23.24 -1.24
N GLU A 296 5.72 -24.39 -1.92
CA GLU A 296 5.87 -24.46 -3.37
C GLU A 296 4.69 -23.83 -4.12
N ARG A 297 3.45 -24.06 -3.69
CA ARG A 297 2.25 -23.43 -4.29
C ARG A 297 2.35 -21.91 -4.23
N VAL A 298 2.72 -21.35 -3.07
CA VAL A 298 2.92 -19.89 -2.91
C VAL A 298 3.97 -19.38 -3.89
N ILE A 299 5.15 -20.00 -3.92
CA ILE A 299 6.26 -19.60 -4.80
C ILE A 299 5.85 -19.69 -6.28
N LYS A 300 5.26 -20.82 -6.72
CA LYS A 300 4.80 -21.01 -8.09
C LYS A 300 3.73 -20.00 -8.49
N LEU A 301 2.85 -19.59 -7.58
CA LEU A 301 1.84 -18.58 -7.89
C LEU A 301 2.47 -17.20 -8.15
N TYR A 302 3.46 -16.79 -7.35
CA TYR A 302 4.22 -15.57 -7.63
C TYR A 302 4.94 -15.62 -8.98
N GLU A 303 5.57 -16.75 -9.31
CA GLU A 303 6.23 -16.96 -10.61
C GLU A 303 5.24 -16.89 -11.79
N ARG A 304 4.09 -17.57 -11.67
CA ARG A 304 3.00 -17.51 -12.67
C ARG A 304 2.46 -16.09 -12.82
N ALA A 305 2.42 -15.31 -11.74
CA ALA A 305 2.06 -13.89 -11.77
C ALA A 305 3.16 -12.99 -12.34
N GLY A 306 4.26 -13.55 -12.87
CA GLY A 306 5.34 -12.79 -13.50
C GLY A 306 6.25 -12.05 -12.52
N LEU A 307 6.33 -12.51 -11.28
CA LEU A 307 7.14 -11.90 -10.22
C LEU A 307 8.37 -12.75 -9.88
N PRO A 308 9.50 -12.13 -9.51
CA PRO A 308 10.68 -12.86 -9.08
C PRO A 308 10.48 -13.49 -7.69
N THR A 309 10.96 -14.72 -7.53
CA THR A 309 10.97 -15.48 -6.27
C THR A 309 12.39 -15.86 -5.84
N ARG A 310 13.39 -15.29 -6.52
CA ARG A 310 14.82 -15.48 -6.28
C ARG A 310 15.50 -14.12 -6.20
N ILE A 311 16.58 -14.04 -5.43
CA ILE A 311 17.36 -12.81 -5.29
C ILE A 311 18.16 -12.63 -6.58
N PRO A 312 18.00 -11.52 -7.31
CA PRO A 312 18.78 -11.26 -8.52
C PRO A 312 20.30 -11.24 -8.25
N ASP A 313 21.10 -11.77 -9.17
CA ASP A 313 22.55 -11.94 -9.00
C ASP A 313 23.32 -10.65 -8.73
N TYR A 314 22.79 -9.50 -9.12
CA TYR A 314 23.42 -8.19 -8.87
C TYR A 314 23.26 -7.72 -7.41
N ILE A 315 22.40 -8.38 -6.63
CA ILE A 315 22.21 -8.11 -5.20
C ILE A 315 23.15 -9.01 -4.40
N ASP A 316 24.07 -8.38 -3.66
CA ASP A 316 24.92 -9.10 -2.72
C ASP A 316 24.08 -9.61 -1.53
N ARG A 317 23.99 -10.95 -1.42
CA ARG A 317 23.25 -11.64 -0.35
C ARG A 317 23.85 -11.34 1.03
N GLU A 318 25.17 -11.15 1.16
CA GLU A 318 25.79 -10.76 2.43
C GLU A 318 25.39 -9.34 2.83
N ALA A 319 25.36 -8.42 1.86
CA ALA A 319 24.89 -7.06 2.09
C ALA A 319 23.41 -7.05 2.49
N LEU A 320 22.58 -7.92 1.90
CA LEU A 320 21.18 -8.10 2.27
C LEU A 320 21.02 -8.61 3.72
N VAL A 321 21.75 -9.67 4.09
CA VAL A 321 21.74 -10.19 5.47
C VAL A 321 22.16 -9.08 6.43
N LYS A 322 23.28 -8.41 6.18
CA LYS A 322 23.72 -7.28 7.02
C LYS A 322 22.65 -6.19 7.12
N LYS A 323 22.00 -5.85 6.00
CA LYS A 323 20.94 -4.82 5.97
C LYS A 323 19.78 -5.20 6.89
N LEU A 324 19.33 -6.46 6.86
CA LEU A 324 18.26 -6.96 7.72
C LEU A 324 18.57 -6.69 9.21
N TYR A 325 19.80 -6.96 9.66
CA TYR A 325 20.20 -6.78 11.06
C TYR A 325 20.54 -5.33 11.46
N THR A 326 20.65 -4.42 10.51
CA THR A 326 20.81 -2.97 10.78
C THR A 326 19.49 -2.19 10.78
N ASP A 327 18.38 -2.83 10.39
CA ASP A 327 17.06 -2.21 10.34
C ASP A 327 16.41 -2.14 11.75
N LYS A 328 15.64 -1.07 11.99
CA LYS A 328 15.02 -0.74 13.29
C LYS A 328 13.94 -1.73 13.77
N LYS A 329 13.61 -2.75 12.97
CA LYS A 329 12.74 -3.87 13.37
C LYS A 329 13.42 -4.88 14.30
N VAL A 330 14.72 -4.74 14.50
CA VAL A 330 15.49 -5.50 15.47
C VAL A 330 15.16 -5.00 16.89
N ARG A 331 14.39 -5.78 17.66
CA ARG A 331 14.27 -5.61 19.11
C ARG A 331 15.29 -6.55 19.76
N ASP A 332 16.16 -6.00 20.62
CA ASP A 332 17.20 -6.75 21.33
C ASP A 332 18.13 -7.58 20.43
N GLY A 333 18.48 -7.06 19.25
CA GLY A 333 19.39 -7.78 18.33
C GLY A 333 18.73 -8.89 17.51
N LYS A 334 17.42 -9.17 17.69
CA LYS A 334 16.71 -10.22 16.95
C LYS A 334 15.69 -9.69 15.94
N LEU A 335 15.75 -10.20 14.72
CA LEU A 335 14.76 -9.97 13.67
C LEU A 335 13.47 -10.72 13.97
N ARG A 336 12.34 -10.03 13.89
CA ARG A 336 11.02 -10.62 14.06
C ARG A 336 10.35 -10.83 12.70
N PHE A 337 9.77 -12.00 12.54
CA PHE A 337 9.06 -12.39 11.33
C PHE A 337 7.60 -12.73 11.65
N VAL A 338 6.71 -12.22 10.81
CA VAL A 338 5.35 -12.76 10.67
C VAL A 338 5.47 -14.04 9.85
N LEU A 339 4.84 -15.11 10.33
CA LEU A 339 4.87 -16.42 9.68
C LEU A 339 3.46 -16.84 9.26
N GLN A 340 3.37 -17.47 8.10
CA GLN A 340 2.19 -18.19 7.63
C GLN A 340 1.94 -19.45 8.47
N LYS A 341 0.66 -19.74 8.72
CA LYS A 341 0.14 -20.99 9.27
C LYS A 341 -0.68 -21.68 8.18
N GLY A 342 0.01 -22.39 7.28
CA GLY A 342 -0.57 -22.79 6.00
C GLY A 342 -0.85 -21.61 5.07
N ILE A 343 -1.68 -21.82 4.06
CA ILE A 343 -2.20 -20.77 3.18
C ILE A 343 -3.51 -20.26 3.78
N GLY A 344 -3.70 -18.93 3.81
CA GLY A 344 -4.94 -18.33 4.31
C GLY A 344 -4.93 -17.93 5.78
N ALA A 345 -3.81 -18.12 6.50
CA ALA A 345 -3.69 -17.74 7.91
C ALA A 345 -2.25 -17.41 8.31
N THR A 346 -2.11 -16.63 9.38
CA THR A 346 -0.84 -16.34 10.05
C THR A 346 -0.76 -17.01 11.41
N VAL A 347 0.47 -17.27 11.89
CA VAL A 347 0.71 -17.80 13.24
C VAL A 347 0.47 -16.71 14.29
N GLU A 348 -0.35 -17.01 15.29
CA GLU A 348 -0.44 -16.26 16.54
C GLU A 348 0.35 -17.03 17.61
N PHE A 349 1.50 -16.50 18.01
CA PHE A 349 2.42 -17.19 18.93
C PHE A 349 1.96 -17.09 20.39
N ALA A 350 1.23 -16.03 20.71
CA ALA A 350 0.53 -15.78 21.96
C ALA A 350 -0.61 -14.78 21.67
N PRO A 351 -1.61 -14.61 22.56
CA PRO A 351 -2.68 -13.64 22.35
C PRO A 351 -2.15 -12.24 21.96
N GLY A 352 -2.46 -11.79 20.74
CA GLY A 352 -2.02 -10.52 20.19
C GLY A 352 -0.56 -10.45 19.69
N VAL A 353 0.16 -11.58 19.63
CA VAL A 353 1.58 -11.65 19.22
C VAL A 353 1.71 -12.43 17.90
N TYR A 354 1.91 -11.71 16.80
CA TYR A 354 1.91 -12.28 15.44
C TYR A 354 3.29 -12.36 14.78
N ALA A 355 4.33 -11.87 15.44
CA ALA A 355 5.70 -12.01 14.98
C ALA A 355 6.59 -12.68 16.03
N LYS A 356 7.53 -13.50 15.58
CA LYS A 356 8.48 -14.23 16.43
C LYS A 356 9.93 -13.90 16.05
N PRO A 357 10.84 -13.76 17.02
CA PRO A 357 12.27 -13.70 16.76
C PRO A 357 12.77 -14.96 16.04
N ILE A 358 13.52 -14.81 14.96
CA ILE A 358 14.15 -15.92 14.23
C ILE A 358 15.67 -15.84 14.36
N GLU A 359 16.29 -17.00 14.57
CA GLU A 359 17.74 -17.13 14.66
C GLU A 359 18.41 -16.79 13.32
N GLU A 360 19.54 -16.07 13.40
CA GLU A 360 20.22 -15.57 12.21
C GLU A 360 20.68 -16.65 11.25
N SER A 361 21.10 -17.80 11.78
CA SER A 361 21.52 -18.93 10.95
C SER A 361 20.42 -19.37 10.00
N LEU A 362 19.16 -19.46 10.46
CA LEU A 362 18.03 -19.88 9.63
C LEU A 362 17.66 -18.81 8.61
N ALA A 363 17.59 -17.54 9.02
CA ALA A 363 17.28 -16.45 8.10
C ALA A 363 18.36 -16.35 7.00
N ARG A 364 19.63 -16.47 7.38
CA ARG A 364 20.77 -16.47 6.47
C ARG A 364 20.73 -17.66 5.51
N GLU A 365 20.50 -18.87 6.01
CA GLU A 365 20.38 -20.08 5.17
C GLU A 365 19.35 -19.88 4.05
N ILE A 366 18.14 -19.43 4.40
CA ILE A 366 17.08 -19.17 3.43
C ILE A 366 17.48 -18.08 2.42
N ILE A 367 18.10 -16.98 2.88
CA ILE A 367 18.57 -15.93 1.97
C ILE A 367 19.66 -16.42 1.01
N MET A 368 20.46 -17.40 1.43
CA MET A 368 21.48 -18.00 0.56
C MET A 368 20.90 -19.02 -0.43
N GLU A 369 19.75 -19.63 -0.13
CA GLU A 369 19.02 -20.53 -1.03
C GLU A 369 18.26 -19.80 -2.16
N LEU A 370 17.84 -18.55 -1.91
CA LEU A 370 17.12 -17.69 -2.85
C LEU A 370 18.04 -16.95 -3.81
#